data_AF-A0A973CLS9-F1
#
_entry.id   AF-A0A973CLS9-F1
#
_cell.length_a   1.000
_cell.length_b   1.000
_cell.length_c   1.000
_cell.angle_alpha   90.00
_cell.angle_beta   90.00
_cell.angle_gamma   90.00
#
_symmetry.space_group_name_H-M   'P 1'
#
loop_
_entity.id
_entity.type
_entity.pdbx_description
1 polymer ?
#
loop_
_entity_poly.entity_id
_entity_poly.type
_entity_poly.pdbx_seq_one_letter_code
_entity_poly.pdbx_strand_id
1 'polypeptide(L)' 'MLHAREPAVHRALGEDTIREMIEGNYRLIYQVLDDRINVLTVVHRSRKID' A
#
# COMPACT_ATOMS: atom_id res chain seq x y z
N MET A 1 -0.08 -8.11 18.71
CA MET A 1 -1.40 -7.61 18.30
C MET A 1 -1.16 -6.62 17.17
N LEU A 2 -1.40 -7.01 15.93
CA LEU A 2 -1.16 -6.17 14.75
C LEU A 2 -2.30 -5.13 14.71
N HIS A 3 -2.03 -3.89 15.10
CA HIS A 3 -2.97 -2.79 14.86
C HIS A 3 -2.87 -2.41 13.39
N ALA A 4 -3.49 -3.22 12.50
CA ALA A 4 -3.64 -2.86 11.11
C ALA A 4 -4.52 -1.61 11.05
N ARG A 5 -3.88 -0.44 10.91
CA ARG A 5 -4.60 0.77 10.53
C ARG A 5 -5.24 0.50 9.17
N GLU A 6 -6.49 0.92 9.01
CA GLU A 6 -7.16 0.77 7.72
C GLU A 6 -6.29 1.36 6.60
N PRO A 7 -6.09 0.62 5.50
CA PRO A 7 -5.25 1.09 4.41
C PRO A 7 -5.83 2.38 3.84
N ALA A 8 -5.00 3.41 3.74
CA ALA A 8 -5.42 4.68 3.17
C ALA A 8 -5.62 4.48 1.66
N VAL A 9 -6.81 4.81 1.16
CA VAL A 9 -7.09 4.84 -0.27
C VAL A 9 -6.48 6.11 -0.83
N HIS A 10 -5.46 5.97 -1.69
CA HIS A 10 -4.78 7.11 -2.27
C HIS A 10 -5.48 7.49 -3.58
N ARG A 11 -6.43 8.44 -3.50
CA ARG A 11 -7.15 8.97 -4.68
C ARG A 11 -6.26 9.72 -5.67
N ALA A 12 -5.00 10.00 -5.33
CA ALA A 12 -4.09 10.85 -6.10
C ALA A 12 -3.61 10.24 -7.44
N LEU A 13 -3.90 8.97 -7.72
CA LEU A 13 -3.44 8.28 -8.95
C LEU A 13 -4.54 8.00 -9.97
N GLY A 14 -5.78 8.45 -9.76
CA GLY A 14 -6.89 8.20 -10.69
C GLY A 14 -7.36 6.74 -10.76
N GLU A 15 -6.69 5.82 -10.05
CA GLU A 15 -7.09 4.42 -9.88
C GLU A 15 -7.55 4.20 -8.44
N ASP A 16 -8.87 4.15 -8.21
CA ASP A 16 -9.50 3.87 -6.91
C ASP A 16 -9.15 2.47 -6.32
N THR A 17 -8.36 1.68 -7.05
CA THR A 17 -7.94 0.33 -6.69
C THR A 17 -6.56 0.28 -6.02
N ILE A 18 -5.74 1.33 -6.13
CA ILE A 18 -4.40 1.39 -5.51
C ILE A 18 -4.52 1.82 -4.04
N ARG A 19 -3.87 1.07 -3.16
CA ARG A 19 -3.89 1.25 -1.71
C ARG A 19 -2.49 1.27 -1.13
N GLU A 20 -2.35 1.99 -0.03
CA GLU A 20 -1.13 2.02 0.78
C GLU A 20 -1.40 1.44 2.17
N MET A 21 -0.49 0.58 2.63
CA MET A 21 -0.45 0.09 4.01
C MET A 21 0.95 0.29 4.60
N ILE A 22 0.99 0.74 5.86
CA ILE A 22 2.23 0.89 6.63
C ILE A 22 2.24 -0.19 7.71
N GLU A 23 3.24 -1.07 7.64
CA GLU A 23 3.47 -2.11 8.65
C GLU A 23 4.90 -1.97 9.19
N GLY A 24 5.01 -1.57 10.46
CA GLY A 24 6.29 -1.23 11.09
C GLY A 24 7.08 -0.17 10.31
N ASN A 25 8.24 -0.57 9.77
CA ASN A 25 9.11 0.30 8.97
C ASN A 25 8.96 0.10 7.46
N TYR A 26 7.93 -0.59 7.01
CA TYR A 26 7.70 -0.84 5.60
C TYR A 26 6.43 -0.15 5.12
N ARG A 27 6.48 0.33 3.89
CA ARG A 27 5.35 0.82 3.12
C ARG A 27 5.08 -0.20 2.02
N LEU A 28 3.85 -0.69 1.97
CA LEU A 28 3.34 -1.56 0.93
C LEU A 28 2.41 -0.75 0.04
N ILE A 29 2.64 -0.81 -1.27
CA ILE A 29 1.73 -0.27 -2.28
C ILE A 29 1.20 -1.46 -3.06
N TYR A 30 -0.13 -1.58 -3.11
CA TYR A 30 -0.79 -2.72 -3.72
C TYR A 30 -2.08 -2.29 -4.40
N GLN A 31 -2.55 -3.11 -5.34
CA GLN A 31 -3.79 -2.90 -6.06
C GLN A 31 -4.77 -4.01 -5.70
N VAL A 32 -6.01 -3.64 -5.39
CA VAL A 32 -7.10 -4.58 -5.15
C VAL A 32 -7.92 -4.72 -6.43
N LEU A 33 -7.98 -5.94 -6.95
CA LEU A 33 -8.86 -6.34 -8.06
C LEU A 33 -9.95 -7.27 -7.53
N ASP A 34 -10.92 -7.61 -8.37
CA ASP A 34 -12.08 -8.41 -7.95
C ASP A 34 -11.72 -9.80 -7.41
N ASP A 35 -10.67 -10.43 -7.96
CA ASP A 35 -10.26 -11.81 -7.64
C ASP A 35 -8.91 -11.94 -6.93
N ARG A 36 -8.15 -10.84 -6.85
CA ARG A 36 -6.77 -10.88 -6.36
C ARG A 36 -6.28 -9.55 -5.81
N ILE A 37 -5.17 -9.62 -5.09
CA ILE A 37 -4.39 -8.45 -4.69
C ILE A 37 -3.04 -8.52 -5.38
N ASN A 38 -2.70 -7.47 -6.14
CA ASN A 38 -1.39 -7.33 -6.75
C ASN A 38 -0.51 -6.47 -5.83
N VAL A 39 0.56 -7.04 -5.28
CA VAL A 39 1.56 -6.26 -4.55
C VAL A 39 2.48 -5.60 -5.58
N LEU A 40 2.42 -4.27 -5.67
CA LEU A 40 3.18 -3.51 -6.67
C LEU A 40 4.59 -3.24 -6.17
N THR A 41 4.74 -2.84 -4.91
CA THR A 41 6.05 -2.64 -4.30
C THR A 41 6.02 -2.73 -2.77
N VAL A 42 7.16 -3.09 -2.19
CA VAL A 42 7.43 -3.06 -0.76
C VAL A 42 8.72 -2.29 -0.54
N VAL A 43 8.63 -1.20 0.20
CA VAL A 43 9.79 -0.34 0.45
C VAL A 43 9.96 -0.07 1.93
N HIS A 44 11.21 -0.02 2.38
CA HIS A 44 11.51 0.45 3.72
C HIS A 44 11.24 1.97 3.77
N ARG A 45 10.47 2.44 4.76
CA ARG A 45 10.00 3.83 4.88
C ARG A 45 11.10 4.90 4.91
N SER A 46 12.32 4.50 5.29
CA SER A 46 13.48 5.40 5.30
C SER A 46 14.19 5.52 3.95
N ARG A 47 13.84 4.65 2.99
CA ARG A 47 14.35 4.70 1.62
C ARG A 47 13.34 5.44 0.76
N LYS A 48 13.79 6.42 -0.02
CA LYS A 48 12.96 7.01 -1.07
C LYS A 48 12.84 5.99 -2.20
N ILE A 49 11.67 5.95 -2.82
CA ILE A 49 11.52 5.38 -4.15
C ILE A 49 12.11 6.44 -5.07
N ASP A 50 13.23 6.12 -5.73
CA ASP A 50 13.83 6.94 -6.79
C ASP A 50 13.05 6.77 -8.10
#